data_AF-A0A813V8K4-F1
#
_entry.id   AF-A0A813V8K4-F1
#
_cell.length_a   1.000
_cell.length_b   1.000
_cell.length_c   1.000
_cell.angle_alpha   90.00
_cell.angle_beta   90.00
_cell.angle_gamma   90.00
#
_symmetry.space_group_name_H-M   'P 1'
#
loop_
_entity.id
_entity.type
_entity.pdbx_description
1 polymer ?
#
loop_
_entity_poly.entity_id
_entity_poly.type
_entity_poly.pdbx_seq_one_letter_code
_entity_poly.pdbx_strand_id
1 'polypeptide(L)'
;MNNTRKDFYLCKWYADIIDEETDDVTIIYLGELEWKFLKVNFTNILQFIQKQTLISRLTLLNYKSPIFDDDCFQINSNGISGEWKRKSECIFCEKLFDNDDGYILWECFIPNGLAQIKVNNKINKGLGYVEKLTMTLKPWQVPIDILRWGRFLYENQYIIWIRWIGKEEKFLIFHNGIKYSDGIINDEMIEFGNYRLILLEKYILRNGLLSETIFDRFVWIKKFFPFEFLDINECKWETWSEFYEKNCLIAKGWSIHENVNFKSEIKSHFGKMFYGFLFTILIPLLLIFWSKQTEKYIFLSIPITNSVVVLLSNFFGIILIIFAMLELWFKGDGLPMNAYPPSKLVVTGVYKIFSHPIYIGSSLICFGLSMYYESKSGFWFVSPLLTLSWISLVYGYENEDLKQRFNKEYTWKTLLNIPENVKIKYEYADIISIYCLVFLPWLIFYEILLFIRPPSYSVSTYFEFEHNIPVIEWTEFFYVFTYPYVVFLPLILQTKQQVRCFIIDGLMNMSIGIYLQFILPFVAPPKQFIPKTILGEMLLYERSFDGPGCAFPSFHVS
;
A
#
# COMPACT_ATOMS: atom_id res chain seq x y z
N MET A 1 -40.46 -6.60 -17.82
CA MET A 1 -39.82 -6.53 -16.50
C MET A 1 -39.03 -7.81 -16.30
N ASN A 2 -37.74 -7.78 -16.63
CA ASN A 2 -36.89 -8.97 -16.53
C ASN A 2 -36.60 -9.25 -15.06
N ASN A 3 -37.06 -10.41 -14.61
CA ASN A 3 -36.83 -10.95 -13.29
C ASN A 3 -35.37 -11.44 -13.22
N THR A 4 -34.41 -10.50 -13.08
CA THR A 4 -33.03 -10.85 -12.76
C THR A 4 -33.02 -11.43 -11.36
N ARG A 5 -32.86 -12.74 -11.28
CA ARG A 5 -32.69 -13.49 -10.03
C ARG A 5 -31.56 -12.80 -9.25
N LYS A 6 -31.86 -12.21 -8.09
CA LYS A 6 -30.85 -11.55 -7.24
C LYS A 6 -29.78 -12.60 -6.91
N ASP A 7 -28.53 -12.32 -7.28
CA ASP A 7 -27.41 -13.26 -7.10
C ASP A 7 -27.13 -13.57 -5.62
N PHE A 8 -27.45 -12.62 -4.72
CA PHE A 8 -27.29 -12.71 -3.28
C PHE A 8 -28.52 -12.14 -2.56
N TYR A 9 -28.95 -12.79 -1.48
CA TYR A 9 -30.00 -12.33 -0.60
C TYR A 9 -29.75 -12.83 0.82
N LEU A 10 -29.78 -11.90 1.79
CA LEU A 10 -29.71 -12.19 3.22
C LEU A 10 -30.88 -11.49 3.90
N CYS A 11 -31.69 -12.25 4.63
CA CYS A 11 -32.64 -11.72 5.58
C CYS A 11 -32.24 -12.21 6.98
N LYS A 12 -31.87 -11.28 7.86
CA LYS A 12 -31.40 -11.56 9.22
C LYS A 12 -32.24 -10.77 10.21
N TRP A 13 -32.94 -11.48 11.08
CA TRP A 13 -33.57 -10.92 12.26
C TRP A 13 -32.61 -10.96 13.43
N TYR A 14 -32.72 -9.94 14.27
CA TYR A 14 -32.04 -9.81 15.54
C TYR A 14 -33.08 -9.51 16.61
N ALA A 15 -33.04 -10.28 17.69
CA ALA A 15 -33.81 -10.00 18.88
C ALA A 15 -32.93 -10.15 20.11
N ASP A 16 -33.06 -9.26 21.07
CA ASP A 16 -32.36 -9.35 22.35
C ASP A 16 -33.31 -9.17 23.54
N ILE A 17 -32.83 -9.60 24.70
CA ILE A 17 -33.43 -9.37 26.00
C ILE A 17 -32.33 -9.36 27.06
N ILE A 18 -32.48 -8.47 28.04
CA ILE A 18 -31.69 -8.49 29.27
C ILE A 18 -32.66 -8.80 30.41
N ASP A 19 -32.34 -9.84 31.17
CA ASP A 19 -33.16 -10.27 32.28
C ASP A 19 -33.16 -9.23 33.41
N GLU A 20 -34.34 -8.87 33.90
CA GLU A 20 -34.52 -7.79 34.87
C GLU A 20 -33.99 -8.12 36.28
N GLU A 21 -33.87 -9.41 36.62
CA GLU A 21 -33.38 -9.85 37.93
C GLU A 21 -31.90 -10.20 37.92
N THR A 22 -31.41 -10.78 36.81
CA THR A 22 -30.07 -11.38 36.74
C THR A 22 -29.07 -10.63 35.86
N ASP A 23 -29.51 -9.63 35.08
CA ASP A 23 -28.76 -9.01 33.98
C ASP A 23 -28.28 -10.03 32.93
N ASP A 24 -28.85 -11.25 32.87
CA ASP A 24 -28.46 -12.25 31.88
C ASP A 24 -28.91 -11.79 30.48
N VAL A 25 -27.96 -11.68 29.55
CA VAL A 25 -28.25 -11.30 28.16
C VAL A 25 -28.60 -12.53 27.35
N THR A 26 -29.71 -12.48 26.59
CA THR A 26 -29.98 -13.44 25.53
C THR A 26 -30.19 -12.73 24.20
N ILE A 27 -29.39 -13.11 23.20
CA ILE A 27 -29.47 -12.62 21.83
C ILE A 27 -29.83 -13.77 20.91
N ILE A 28 -30.77 -13.52 20.00
CA ILE A 28 -31.20 -14.45 18.97
C ILE A 28 -30.95 -13.82 17.60
N TYR A 29 -30.33 -14.60 16.72
CA TYR A 29 -30.31 -14.34 15.29
C TYR A 29 -31.08 -15.43 14.58
N LEU A 30 -31.93 -15.05 13.65
CA LEU A 30 -32.63 -16.00 12.79
C LEU A 30 -32.72 -15.44 11.38
N GLY A 31 -32.64 -16.29 10.37
CA GLY A 31 -32.63 -15.78 9.01
C GLY A 31 -32.40 -16.82 7.93
N GLU A 32 -32.36 -16.30 6.72
CA GLU A 32 -32.13 -17.04 5.49
C GLU A 32 -31.07 -16.33 4.66
N LEU A 33 -30.16 -17.12 4.09
CA LEU A 33 -29.12 -16.70 3.16
C LEU A 33 -29.30 -17.49 1.87
N GLU A 34 -29.52 -16.78 0.77
CA GLU A 34 -29.48 -17.32 -0.59
C GLU A 34 -28.31 -16.70 -1.33
N TRP A 35 -27.41 -17.54 -1.84
CA TRP A 35 -26.30 -17.08 -2.66
C TRP A 35 -25.93 -18.14 -3.70
N LYS A 36 -26.16 -17.83 -4.99
CA LYS A 36 -26.00 -18.77 -6.10
C LYS A 36 -26.79 -20.08 -5.87
N PHE A 37 -26.09 -21.16 -5.52
CA PHE A 37 -26.65 -22.48 -5.24
C PHE A 37 -26.72 -22.81 -3.74
N LEU A 38 -26.16 -21.93 -2.89
CA LEU A 38 -26.22 -22.06 -1.44
C LEU A 38 -27.52 -21.44 -0.92
N LYS A 39 -28.34 -22.24 -0.25
CA LYS A 39 -29.51 -21.76 0.48
C LYS A 39 -29.45 -22.31 1.90
N VAL A 40 -29.24 -21.43 2.86
CA VAL A 40 -29.00 -21.77 4.27
C VAL A 40 -29.95 -20.97 5.13
N ASN A 41 -30.74 -21.67 5.94
CA ASN A 41 -31.50 -21.03 6.99
C ASN A 41 -30.81 -21.29 8.32
N PHE A 42 -30.77 -20.30 9.20
CA PHE A 42 -30.03 -20.40 10.45
C PHE A 42 -30.82 -19.83 11.61
N THR A 43 -30.58 -20.42 12.78
CA THR A 43 -30.96 -19.87 14.08
C THR A 43 -29.73 -19.94 14.98
N ASN A 44 -29.27 -18.78 15.47
CA ASN A 44 -28.14 -18.65 16.40
C ASN A 44 -28.61 -18.01 17.70
N ILE A 45 -28.17 -18.55 18.83
CA ILE A 45 -28.48 -18.02 20.15
C ILE A 45 -27.19 -17.82 20.91
N LEU A 46 -27.05 -16.63 21.50
CA LEU A 46 -26.00 -16.28 22.43
C LEU A 46 -26.65 -16.00 23.77
N GLN A 47 -26.26 -16.74 24.81
CA GLN A 47 -26.62 -16.42 26.19
C GLN A 47 -25.36 -16.03 26.94
N PHE A 48 -25.39 -14.89 27.60
CA PHE A 48 -24.33 -14.43 28.49
C PHE A 48 -24.86 -14.48 29.91
N ILE A 49 -24.43 -15.49 30.65
CA ILE A 49 -24.97 -15.83 31.97
C ILE A 49 -23.98 -15.38 33.04
N GLN A 50 -24.49 -14.68 34.06
CA GLN A 50 -23.71 -14.21 35.22
C GLN A 50 -22.45 -13.42 34.82
N LYS A 51 -22.49 -12.72 33.69
CA LYS A 51 -21.39 -11.92 33.14
C LYS A 51 -20.08 -12.70 32.89
N GLN A 52 -20.14 -14.03 32.83
CA GLN A 52 -18.95 -14.89 32.73
C GLN A 52 -19.07 -15.99 31.67
N THR A 53 -20.26 -16.59 31.52
CA THR A 53 -20.42 -17.77 30.67
C THR A 53 -21.14 -17.42 29.39
N LEU A 54 -20.44 -17.50 28.26
CA LEU A 54 -21.04 -17.38 26.93
C LEU A 54 -21.46 -18.75 26.40
N ILE A 55 -22.77 -18.98 26.27
CA ILE A 55 -23.33 -20.18 25.63
C ILE A 55 -23.79 -19.80 24.22
N SER A 56 -23.15 -20.38 23.21
CA SER A 56 -23.51 -20.20 21.79
C SER A 56 -24.06 -21.50 21.19
N ARG A 57 -25.25 -21.43 20.60
CA ARG A 57 -25.92 -22.56 19.91
C ARG A 57 -26.45 -22.14 18.55
N LEU A 58 -26.05 -22.88 17.53
CA LEU A 58 -26.36 -22.60 16.13
C LEU A 58 -26.94 -23.82 15.43
N THR A 59 -28.05 -23.64 14.71
CA THR A 59 -28.77 -24.70 13.99
C THR A 59 -29.06 -24.27 12.54
N LEU A 60 -28.85 -25.15 11.56
CA LEU A 60 -28.91 -24.84 10.11
C LEU A 60 -30.11 -25.40 9.31
N LEU A 61 -31.11 -26.00 9.98
CA LEU A 61 -32.17 -26.73 9.27
C LEU A 61 -33.58 -26.44 9.78
N ASN A 62 -33.73 -25.71 10.89
CA ASN A 62 -35.00 -25.56 11.61
C ASN A 62 -35.47 -24.10 11.70
N TYR A 63 -35.27 -23.33 10.64
CA TYR A 63 -35.81 -21.97 10.58
C TYR A 63 -37.32 -22.03 10.38
N LYS A 64 -38.04 -21.42 11.33
CA LYS A 64 -39.42 -20.99 11.14
C LYS A 64 -39.40 -19.47 11.14
N SER A 65 -40.01 -18.86 10.12
CA SER A 65 -40.18 -17.42 10.10
C SER A 65 -40.88 -16.97 11.39
N PRO A 66 -40.41 -15.88 12.01
CA PRO A 66 -41.05 -15.35 13.19
C PRO A 66 -42.46 -14.90 12.82
N ILE A 67 -43.38 -15.00 13.78
CA ILE A 67 -44.73 -14.48 13.62
C ILE A 67 -44.69 -13.05 14.15
N PHE A 68 -45.12 -12.11 13.32
CA PHE A 68 -45.28 -10.73 13.72
C PHE A 68 -46.74 -10.34 13.53
N ASP A 69 -47.46 -10.14 14.63
CA ASP A 69 -48.86 -9.74 14.68
C ASP A 69 -48.95 -8.37 15.35
N ASP A 70 -49.11 -7.32 14.53
CA ASP A 70 -49.10 -5.86 14.82
C ASP A 70 -48.12 -5.37 15.90
N ASP A 71 -48.34 -5.76 17.16
CA ASP A 71 -47.57 -5.36 18.35
C ASP A 71 -46.74 -6.48 18.99
N CYS A 72 -46.85 -7.71 18.51
CA CYS A 72 -46.22 -8.89 19.10
C CYS A 72 -45.34 -9.63 18.10
N PHE A 73 -44.06 -9.79 18.47
CA PHE A 73 -43.09 -10.61 17.75
C PHE A 73 -42.88 -11.92 18.51
N GLN A 74 -43.11 -13.04 17.84
CA GLN A 74 -43.02 -14.37 18.43
C GLN A 74 -42.05 -15.26 17.65
N ILE A 75 -41.21 -15.97 18.40
CA ILE A 75 -40.30 -16.98 17.87
C ILE A 75 -40.62 -18.32 18.53
N ASN A 76 -40.73 -19.36 17.71
CA ASN A 76 -40.81 -20.73 18.18
C ASN A 76 -39.91 -21.64 17.33
N SER A 77 -38.80 -22.09 17.90
CA SER A 77 -37.79 -22.91 17.24
C SER A 77 -37.16 -23.88 18.25
N ASN A 78 -37.01 -25.17 17.90
CA ASN A 78 -36.58 -26.28 18.76
C ASN A 78 -35.86 -25.89 20.07
N GLY A 79 -36.60 -25.91 21.18
CA GLY A 79 -36.07 -25.64 22.53
C GLY A 79 -36.08 -24.16 22.96
N ILE A 80 -36.58 -23.27 22.12
CA ILE A 80 -36.74 -21.83 22.36
C ILE A 80 -38.14 -21.37 21.99
N SER A 81 -38.76 -20.65 22.91
CA SER A 81 -39.99 -19.89 22.67
C SER A 81 -39.81 -18.50 23.26
N GLY A 82 -40.01 -17.46 22.45
CA GLY A 82 -39.90 -16.08 22.90
C GLY A 82 -41.01 -15.21 22.36
N GLU A 83 -41.38 -14.19 23.14
CA GLU A 83 -42.40 -13.22 22.83
C GLU A 83 -41.88 -11.82 23.19
N TRP A 84 -41.99 -10.87 22.26
CA TRP A 84 -41.68 -9.46 22.47
C TRP A 84 -42.93 -8.66 22.15
N LYS A 85 -43.44 -7.95 23.15
CA LYS A 85 -44.59 -7.06 23.02
C LYS A 85 -44.12 -5.61 23.01
N ARG A 86 -44.41 -4.92 21.91
CA ARG A 86 -44.01 -3.54 21.66
C ARG A 86 -44.64 -2.58 22.70
N LYS A 87 -43.85 -1.61 23.18
CA LYS A 87 -44.32 -0.52 24.06
C LYS A 87 -44.55 0.81 23.33
N SER A 88 -43.89 1.02 22.19
CA SER A 88 -43.90 2.27 21.42
C SER A 88 -44.42 1.98 20.02
N GLU A 89 -45.35 2.77 19.47
CA GLU A 89 -45.88 2.57 18.11
C GLU A 89 -44.85 2.82 16.98
N CYS A 90 -43.63 3.25 17.31
CA CYS A 90 -42.61 3.58 16.33
C CYS A 90 -41.99 2.34 15.68
N ILE A 91 -42.07 2.28 14.34
CA ILE A 91 -41.32 1.36 13.49
C ILE A 91 -40.35 2.19 12.66
N PHE A 92 -39.08 1.82 12.66
CA PHE A 92 -38.07 2.49 11.84
C PHE A 92 -37.77 1.68 10.60
N CYS A 93 -37.67 2.35 9.46
CA CYS A 93 -37.30 1.73 8.19
C CYS A 93 -36.30 2.65 7.49
N GLU A 94 -35.03 2.25 7.44
CA GLU A 94 -33.98 3.04 6.80
C GLU A 94 -33.27 2.20 5.76
N LYS A 95 -33.14 2.75 4.56
CA LYS A 95 -32.25 2.19 3.55
C LYS A 95 -30.83 2.67 3.85
N LEU A 96 -30.04 1.81 4.48
CA LEU A 96 -28.67 2.11 4.90
C LEU A 96 -27.73 2.28 3.69
N PHE A 97 -27.99 1.57 2.60
CA PHE A 97 -27.22 1.65 1.35
C PHE A 97 -28.08 1.26 0.16
N ASP A 98 -27.83 1.90 -0.99
CA ASP A 98 -28.58 1.69 -2.23
C ASP A 98 -27.69 2.02 -3.44
N ASN A 99 -27.55 1.09 -4.36
CA ASN A 99 -26.89 1.31 -5.64
C ASN A 99 -27.49 0.40 -6.72
N ASP A 100 -26.95 0.46 -7.94
CA ASP A 100 -27.42 -0.36 -9.07
C ASP A 100 -27.25 -1.87 -8.83
N ASP A 101 -26.31 -2.27 -7.97
CA ASP A 101 -26.05 -3.69 -7.64
C ASP A 101 -26.97 -4.24 -6.53
N GLY A 102 -27.62 -3.36 -5.74
CA GLY A 102 -28.51 -3.77 -4.67
C GLY A 102 -28.60 -2.78 -3.50
N TYR A 103 -29.15 -3.25 -2.37
CA TYR A 103 -29.40 -2.41 -1.20
C TYR A 103 -29.23 -3.15 0.13
N ILE A 104 -29.14 -2.34 1.19
CA ILE A 104 -29.23 -2.74 2.59
C ILE A 104 -30.42 -1.98 3.20
N LEU A 105 -31.43 -2.72 3.65
CA LEU A 105 -32.61 -2.19 4.32
C LEU A 105 -32.59 -2.65 5.78
N TRP A 106 -32.64 -1.70 6.68
CA TRP A 106 -32.79 -1.93 8.11
C TRP A 106 -34.21 -1.56 8.55
N GLU A 107 -34.85 -2.46 9.27
CA GLU A 107 -36.20 -2.31 9.80
C GLU A 107 -36.16 -2.62 11.31
N CYS A 108 -36.45 -1.63 12.15
CA CYS A 108 -36.60 -1.84 13.60
C CYS A 108 -38.08 -1.96 13.93
N PHE A 109 -38.50 -3.17 14.30
CA PHE A 109 -39.90 -3.46 14.61
C PHE A 109 -40.22 -3.19 16.07
N ILE A 110 -39.33 -3.51 17.01
CA ILE A 110 -39.57 -3.27 18.43
C ILE A 110 -38.36 -2.53 18.98
N PRO A 111 -38.37 -1.19 18.97
CA PRO A 111 -37.26 -0.41 19.51
C PRO A 111 -37.19 -0.48 21.03
N ASN A 112 -38.33 -0.72 21.69
CA ASN A 112 -38.45 -1.01 23.11
C ASN A 112 -39.73 -1.82 23.35
N GLY A 113 -39.63 -2.95 24.04
CA GLY A 113 -40.75 -3.82 24.33
C GLY A 113 -40.54 -4.69 25.57
N LEU A 114 -41.63 -5.20 26.13
CA LEU A 114 -41.57 -6.25 27.14
C LEU A 114 -41.29 -7.58 26.44
N ALA A 115 -40.24 -8.24 26.86
CA ALA A 115 -39.81 -9.49 26.28
C ALA A 115 -39.85 -10.60 27.33
N GLN A 116 -40.24 -11.79 26.89
CA GLN A 116 -40.10 -13.02 27.65
C GLN A 116 -39.54 -14.09 26.73
N ILE A 117 -38.48 -14.77 27.18
CA ILE A 117 -37.90 -15.88 26.43
C ILE A 117 -37.72 -17.10 27.34
N LYS A 118 -38.05 -18.27 26.82
CA LYS A 118 -37.76 -19.56 27.44
C LYS A 118 -36.69 -20.29 26.65
N VAL A 119 -35.56 -20.61 27.29
CA VAL A 119 -34.46 -21.38 26.72
C VAL A 119 -34.09 -22.50 27.69
N ASN A 120 -34.14 -23.77 27.25
CA ASN A 120 -33.82 -24.95 28.07
C ASN A 120 -34.49 -24.97 29.47
N ASN A 121 -35.76 -24.60 29.55
CA ASN A 121 -36.56 -24.48 30.78
C ASN A 121 -36.26 -23.30 31.73
N LYS A 122 -35.28 -22.44 31.44
CA LYS A 122 -35.15 -21.14 32.11
C LYS A 122 -35.98 -20.09 31.37
N ILE A 123 -36.70 -19.25 32.11
CA ILE A 123 -37.47 -18.12 31.56
C ILE A 123 -36.75 -16.85 31.98
N ASN A 124 -36.42 -16.01 31.00
CA ASN A 124 -35.91 -14.66 31.24
C ASN A 124 -37.00 -13.65 30.86
N LYS A 125 -37.11 -12.57 31.64
CA LYS A 125 -38.08 -11.47 31.42
C LYS A 125 -37.38 -10.14 31.56
N GLY A 126 -37.78 -9.17 30.75
CA GLY A 126 -37.21 -7.83 30.81
C GLY A 126 -37.52 -7.00 29.58
N LEU A 127 -36.70 -5.98 29.33
CA LEU A 127 -36.80 -5.16 28.13
C LEU A 127 -36.07 -5.86 26.97
N GLY A 128 -36.67 -5.78 25.79
CA GLY A 128 -36.11 -6.36 24.58
C GLY A 128 -36.25 -5.46 23.36
N TYR A 129 -35.47 -5.81 22.36
CA TYR A 129 -35.33 -5.10 21.09
C TYR A 129 -35.44 -6.09 19.93
N VAL A 130 -36.09 -5.68 18.83
CA VAL A 130 -36.24 -6.50 17.61
C VAL A 130 -36.03 -5.67 16.35
N GLU A 131 -35.14 -6.16 15.49
CA GLU A 131 -34.88 -5.60 14.16
C GLU A 131 -34.72 -6.70 13.10
N LYS A 132 -34.75 -6.25 11.86
CA LYS A 132 -34.52 -7.06 10.67
C LYS A 132 -33.61 -6.29 9.71
N LEU A 133 -32.63 -7.00 9.19
CA LEU A 133 -31.73 -6.55 8.14
C LEU A 133 -32.02 -7.36 6.87
N THR A 134 -32.40 -6.68 5.80
CA THR A 134 -32.53 -7.26 4.47
C THR A 134 -31.43 -6.72 3.58
N MET A 135 -30.66 -7.61 2.97
CA MET A 135 -29.51 -7.23 2.15
C MET A 135 -29.49 -8.03 0.87
N THR A 136 -29.31 -7.35 -0.26
CA THR A 136 -29.20 -7.98 -1.59
C THR A 136 -27.77 -7.88 -2.16
N LEU A 137 -26.90 -7.17 -1.46
CA LEU A 137 -25.49 -7.03 -1.77
C LEU A 137 -24.65 -8.01 -0.97
N LYS A 138 -23.51 -8.44 -1.51
CA LYS A 138 -22.58 -9.25 -0.73
C LYS A 138 -21.94 -8.36 0.34
N PRO A 139 -21.76 -8.84 1.59
CA PRO A 139 -21.25 -7.99 2.67
C PRO A 139 -19.90 -7.32 2.37
N TRP A 140 -19.03 -7.96 1.59
CA TRP A 140 -17.71 -7.43 1.20
C TRP A 140 -17.74 -6.44 0.03
N GLN A 141 -18.90 -6.20 -0.58
CA GLN A 141 -19.09 -5.13 -1.57
C GLN A 141 -19.55 -3.83 -0.93
N VAL A 142 -19.92 -3.87 0.35
CA VAL A 142 -20.40 -2.71 1.09
C VAL A 142 -19.23 -1.78 1.37
N PRO A 143 -19.29 -0.48 1.01
CA PRO A 143 -18.17 0.45 1.16
C PRO A 143 -18.01 0.97 2.62
N ILE A 144 -17.90 0.03 3.56
CA ILE A 144 -17.78 0.27 5.01
C ILE A 144 -16.41 -0.19 5.52
N ASP A 145 -15.79 0.65 6.34
CA ASP A 145 -14.54 0.33 7.04
C ASP A 145 -14.81 0.02 8.51
N ILE A 146 -15.68 0.80 9.15
CA ILE A 146 -16.05 0.66 10.56
C ILE A 146 -17.56 0.80 10.70
N LEU A 147 -18.17 -0.13 11.43
CA LEU A 147 -19.57 -0.08 11.84
C LEU A 147 -19.65 0.00 13.36
N ARG A 148 -20.30 1.04 13.89
CA ARG A 148 -20.74 1.10 15.29
C ARG A 148 -22.25 1.07 15.32
N TRP A 149 -22.82 0.06 15.97
CA TRP A 149 -24.26 -0.13 16.02
C TRP A 149 -24.65 -0.57 17.41
N GLY A 150 -25.63 0.10 18.01
CA GLY A 150 -26.16 -0.37 19.28
C GLY A 150 -27.51 0.22 19.63
N ARG A 151 -27.95 -0.19 20.81
CA ARG A 151 -29.19 0.26 21.44
C ARG A 151 -29.01 0.44 22.95
N PHE A 152 -29.74 1.37 23.54
CA PHE A 152 -29.92 1.58 24.97
C PHE A 152 -31.40 1.49 25.30
N LEU A 153 -31.76 0.76 26.37
CA LEU A 153 -33.15 0.64 26.84
C LEU A 153 -33.25 0.93 28.33
N TYR A 154 -34.23 1.74 28.72
CA TYR A 154 -34.63 1.94 30.11
C TYR A 154 -36.07 2.43 30.20
N GLU A 155 -36.96 1.67 30.82
CA GLU A 155 -38.40 1.98 30.96
C GLU A 155 -39.08 2.45 29.66
N ASN A 156 -39.22 3.75 29.47
CA ASN A 156 -39.81 4.43 28.30
C ASN A 156 -38.78 5.18 27.44
N GLN A 157 -37.50 5.10 27.79
CA GLN A 157 -36.37 5.67 27.07
C GLN A 157 -35.72 4.59 26.21
N TYR A 158 -35.54 4.87 24.93
CA TYR A 158 -34.68 4.07 24.06
C TYR A 158 -33.86 4.94 23.13
N ILE A 159 -32.64 4.50 22.89
CA ILE A 159 -31.73 5.12 21.94
C ILE A 159 -31.21 4.02 21.03
N ILE A 160 -31.24 4.24 19.72
CA ILE A 160 -30.64 3.34 18.73
C ILE A 160 -29.66 4.16 17.91
N TRP A 161 -28.48 3.64 17.65
CA TRP A 161 -27.49 4.35 16.85
C TRP A 161 -26.85 3.44 15.81
N ILE A 162 -26.56 4.03 14.66
CA ILE A 162 -25.82 3.41 13.57
C ILE A 162 -24.83 4.46 13.04
N ARG A 163 -23.54 4.16 13.17
CA ARG A 163 -22.45 4.92 12.58
C ARG A 163 -21.69 4.03 11.61
N TRP A 164 -21.77 4.38 10.35
CA TRP A 164 -21.01 3.81 9.26
C TRP A 164 -19.90 4.79 8.90
N ILE A 165 -18.66 4.33 8.94
CA ILE A 165 -17.48 5.08 8.48
C ILE A 165 -16.84 4.31 7.33
N GLY A 166 -16.55 4.98 6.22
CA GLY A 166 -16.01 4.36 5.01
C GLY A 166 -15.99 5.35 3.84
N LYS A 167 -16.09 4.86 2.61
CA LYS A 167 -16.20 5.75 1.42
C LYS A 167 -17.51 6.52 1.42
N GLU A 168 -18.56 5.90 1.96
CA GLU A 168 -19.82 6.55 2.28
C GLU A 168 -19.97 6.55 3.80
N GLU A 169 -20.55 7.62 4.33
CA GLU A 169 -20.84 7.74 5.74
C GLU A 169 -22.34 7.69 5.99
N LYS A 170 -22.72 7.03 7.08
CA LYS A 170 -24.08 7.12 7.64
C LYS A 170 -23.98 7.45 9.12
N PHE A 171 -24.82 8.36 9.55
CA PHE A 171 -24.98 8.74 10.94
C PHE A 171 -26.46 8.76 11.24
N LEU A 172 -26.89 7.87 12.12
CA LEU A 172 -28.28 7.73 12.53
C LEU A 172 -28.31 7.58 14.04
N ILE A 173 -29.08 8.43 14.71
CA ILE A 173 -29.49 8.24 16.09
C ILE A 173 -31.01 8.36 16.15
N PHE A 174 -31.68 7.41 16.78
CA PHE A 174 -33.10 7.47 17.10
C PHE A 174 -33.25 7.54 18.62
N HIS A 175 -33.98 8.52 19.13
CA HIS A 175 -34.35 8.62 20.54
C HIS A 175 -35.85 8.81 20.66
N ASN A 176 -36.54 7.85 21.28
CA ASN A 176 -37.99 7.85 21.49
C ASN A 176 -38.83 8.22 20.25
N GLY A 177 -38.44 7.72 19.07
CA GLY A 177 -39.16 7.97 17.81
C GLY A 177 -38.59 9.11 16.99
N ILE A 178 -37.74 9.96 17.58
CA ILE A 178 -37.16 11.13 16.91
C ILE A 178 -35.81 10.75 16.31
N LYS A 179 -35.62 11.08 15.03
CA LYS A 179 -34.37 10.87 14.30
C LYS A 179 -33.46 12.09 14.40
N TYR A 180 -32.18 11.84 14.67
CA TYR A 180 -31.08 12.80 14.66
C TYR A 180 -30.03 12.36 13.64
N SER A 181 -29.48 13.33 12.92
CA SER A 181 -28.52 13.12 11.83
C SER A 181 -27.11 13.63 12.13
N ASP A 182 -26.88 14.18 13.32
CA ASP A 182 -25.62 14.74 13.78
C ASP A 182 -25.37 14.43 15.26
N GLY A 183 -24.10 14.51 15.66
CA GLY A 183 -23.65 14.19 17.00
C GLY A 183 -22.31 13.45 17.04
N ILE A 184 -22.04 12.78 18.16
CA ILE A 184 -20.83 12.00 18.41
C ILE A 184 -21.24 10.56 18.74
N ILE A 185 -20.64 9.58 18.07
CA ILE A 185 -20.76 8.16 18.40
C ILE A 185 -19.33 7.61 18.49
N ASN A 186 -18.87 7.33 19.71
CA ASN A 186 -17.57 6.71 19.95
C ASN A 186 -17.70 5.56 20.97
N ASP A 187 -16.57 5.02 21.45
CA ASP A 187 -16.61 3.86 22.35
C ASP A 187 -17.05 4.23 23.76
N GLU A 188 -17.00 5.49 24.14
CA GLU A 188 -17.24 5.98 25.51
C GLU A 188 -18.59 6.68 25.64
N MET A 189 -19.12 7.25 24.55
CA MET A 189 -20.36 8.02 24.59
C MET A 189 -21.06 8.15 23.25
N ILE A 190 -22.37 8.44 23.35
CA ILE A 190 -23.23 8.88 22.27
C ILE A 190 -23.79 10.25 22.65
N GLU A 191 -23.55 11.28 21.84
CA GLU A 191 -24.00 12.66 22.10
C GLU A 191 -24.79 13.17 20.89
N PHE A 192 -25.95 13.79 21.13
CA PHE A 192 -26.83 14.31 20.09
C PHE A 192 -27.79 15.34 20.68
N GLY A 193 -28.06 16.43 19.95
CA GLY A 193 -28.93 17.50 20.45
C GLY A 193 -28.51 18.01 21.84
N ASN A 194 -29.40 17.86 22.83
CA ASN A 194 -29.13 18.19 24.24
C ASN A 194 -28.87 16.95 25.13
N TYR A 195 -28.67 15.80 24.50
CA TYR A 195 -28.62 14.50 25.14
C TYR A 195 -27.24 13.86 25.07
N ARG A 196 -26.89 13.11 26.11
CA ARG A 196 -25.62 12.37 26.18
C ARG A 196 -25.80 11.04 26.89
N LEU A 197 -25.45 9.95 26.23
CA LEU A 197 -25.38 8.60 26.79
C LEU A 197 -23.90 8.26 27.05
N ILE A 198 -23.54 8.02 28.30
CA ILE A 198 -22.17 7.63 28.70
C ILE A 198 -22.13 6.12 28.88
N LEU A 199 -21.14 5.47 28.26
CA LEU A 199 -20.89 4.03 28.28
C LEU A 199 -19.81 3.73 29.32
N LEU A 200 -20.19 3.20 30.50
CA LEU A 200 -19.29 3.06 31.66
C LEU A 200 -18.66 1.67 31.75
N GLU A 201 -19.43 0.66 32.18
CA GLU A 201 -18.91 -0.67 32.48
C GLU A 201 -19.20 -1.63 31.32
N LYS A 202 -18.15 -2.05 30.60
CA LYS A 202 -18.28 -2.89 29.40
C LYS A 202 -17.96 -4.36 29.70
N TYR A 203 -18.91 -5.24 29.40
CA TYR A 203 -18.73 -6.68 29.40
C TYR A 203 -18.70 -7.19 27.96
N ILE A 204 -17.66 -7.93 27.60
CA ILE A 204 -17.50 -8.47 26.25
C ILE A 204 -18.43 -9.66 26.08
N LEU A 205 -19.45 -9.52 25.24
CA LEU A 205 -20.34 -10.61 24.85
C LEU A 205 -19.71 -11.51 23.80
N ARG A 206 -18.96 -10.93 22.86
CA ARG A 206 -18.27 -11.65 21.78
C ARG A 206 -17.16 -10.79 21.22
N ASN A 207 -15.99 -11.36 20.97
CA ASN A 207 -14.87 -10.66 20.35
C ASN A 207 -14.06 -11.63 19.48
N GLY A 208 -13.67 -11.20 18.30
CA GLY A 208 -12.79 -11.95 17.40
C GLY A 208 -13.20 -11.85 15.93
N LEU A 209 -12.46 -12.57 15.09
CA LEU A 209 -12.71 -12.64 13.66
C LEU A 209 -14.02 -13.37 13.37
N LEU A 210 -14.75 -12.96 12.32
CA LEU A 210 -15.97 -13.68 11.90
C LEU A 210 -15.73 -15.17 11.67
N SER A 211 -14.53 -15.54 11.21
CA SER A 211 -14.11 -16.93 11.05
C SER A 211 -14.06 -17.71 12.38
N GLU A 212 -13.72 -17.07 13.48
CA GLU A 212 -13.55 -17.66 14.82
C GLU A 212 -14.80 -17.49 15.69
N THR A 213 -15.69 -16.56 15.34
CA THR A 213 -16.90 -16.28 16.12
C THR A 213 -18.15 -16.88 15.47
N ILE A 214 -18.51 -16.42 14.27
CA ILE A 214 -19.75 -16.82 13.58
C ILE A 214 -19.57 -18.15 12.87
N PHE A 215 -18.43 -18.31 12.18
CA PHE A 215 -18.22 -19.46 11.29
C PHE A 215 -17.41 -20.59 11.92
N ASP A 216 -16.97 -20.49 13.17
CA ASP A 216 -16.09 -21.47 13.82
C ASP A 216 -16.53 -22.93 13.57
N ARG A 217 -17.83 -23.20 13.78
CA ARG A 217 -18.43 -24.53 13.61
C ARG A 217 -18.71 -24.95 12.17
N PHE A 218 -18.43 -24.11 11.17
CA PHE A 218 -18.78 -24.33 9.76
C PHE A 218 -17.59 -24.31 8.81
N VAL A 219 -16.66 -25.23 9.03
CA VAL A 219 -15.42 -25.37 8.25
C VAL A 219 -15.67 -25.44 6.73
N TRP A 220 -16.72 -26.12 6.28
CA TRP A 220 -17.02 -26.23 4.84
C TRP A 220 -17.72 -25.01 4.25
N ILE A 221 -18.57 -24.32 5.03
CA ILE A 221 -19.29 -23.11 4.59
C ILE A 221 -18.33 -21.93 4.44
N LYS A 222 -17.31 -21.83 5.32
CA LYS A 222 -16.23 -20.82 5.23
C LYS A 222 -15.64 -20.72 3.82
N LYS A 223 -15.49 -21.86 3.11
CA LYS A 223 -14.88 -21.93 1.77
C LYS A 223 -15.66 -21.16 0.70
N PHE A 224 -16.93 -20.88 0.91
CA PHE A 224 -17.71 -20.09 -0.04
C PHE A 224 -17.44 -18.59 0.10
N PHE A 225 -17.03 -18.12 1.27
CA PHE A 225 -16.84 -16.71 1.54
C PHE A 225 -15.41 -16.26 1.17
N PRO A 226 -15.24 -15.01 0.67
CA PRO A 226 -13.92 -14.47 0.46
C PRO A 226 -13.20 -14.29 1.78
N PHE A 227 -11.87 -14.37 1.74
CA PHE A 227 -11.06 -14.29 2.93
C PHE A 227 -11.25 -12.95 3.65
N GLU A 228 -11.35 -11.86 2.90
CA GLU A 228 -11.52 -10.49 3.42
C GLU A 228 -12.75 -10.37 4.32
N PHE A 229 -13.83 -11.10 3.99
CA PHE A 229 -15.03 -11.14 4.81
C PHE A 229 -14.84 -11.97 6.09
N LEU A 230 -14.14 -13.08 6.01
CA LEU A 230 -13.87 -13.96 7.16
C LEU A 230 -12.93 -13.34 8.20
N ASP A 231 -12.16 -12.34 7.77
CA ASP A 231 -11.15 -11.62 8.56
C ASP A 231 -11.67 -10.28 9.14
N ILE A 232 -12.98 -10.02 9.00
CA ILE A 232 -13.64 -8.92 9.68
C ILE A 232 -13.59 -9.20 11.19
N ASN A 233 -13.11 -8.23 11.97
CA ASN A 233 -13.08 -8.32 13.42
C ASN A 233 -14.32 -7.68 14.01
N GLU A 234 -15.04 -8.40 14.86
CA GLU A 234 -16.19 -7.88 15.59
C GLU A 234 -15.93 -7.90 17.08
N CYS A 235 -16.41 -6.88 17.77
CA CYS A 235 -16.53 -6.88 19.22
C CYS A 235 -17.91 -6.39 19.62
N LYS A 236 -18.58 -7.14 20.48
CA LYS A 236 -19.91 -6.86 20.98
C LYS A 236 -19.88 -6.77 22.49
N TRP A 237 -20.52 -5.76 23.03
CA TRP A 237 -20.57 -5.47 24.45
C TRP A 237 -22.00 -5.39 24.96
N GLU A 238 -22.16 -5.82 26.20
CA GLU A 238 -23.17 -5.32 27.12
C GLU A 238 -22.51 -4.19 27.92
N THR A 239 -23.19 -3.07 28.10
CA THR A 239 -22.59 -1.91 28.77
C THR A 239 -23.57 -1.19 29.66
N TRP A 240 -23.19 -1.01 30.93
CA TRP A 240 -23.95 -0.16 31.84
C TRP A 240 -23.80 1.29 31.40
N SER A 241 -24.93 1.98 31.24
CA SER A 241 -24.98 3.29 30.61
C SER A 241 -25.81 4.28 31.41
N GLU A 242 -25.35 5.53 31.40
CA GLU A 242 -26.02 6.66 32.04
C GLU A 242 -26.44 7.68 30.99
N PHE A 243 -27.72 8.03 30.99
CA PHE A 243 -28.31 8.93 30.01
C PHE A 243 -28.64 10.28 30.62
N TYR A 244 -28.19 11.35 29.97
CA TYR A 244 -28.29 12.72 30.44
C TYR A 244 -29.03 13.60 29.44
N GLU A 245 -29.77 14.56 29.96
CA GLU A 245 -30.32 15.71 29.22
C GLU A 245 -29.80 17.00 29.87
N LYS A 246 -29.12 17.85 29.10
CA LYS A 246 -28.51 19.10 29.61
C LYS A 246 -27.71 18.92 30.91
N ASN A 247 -26.92 17.84 30.98
CA ASN A 247 -26.12 17.40 32.14
C ASN A 247 -26.93 16.92 33.38
N CYS A 248 -28.24 16.79 33.29
CA CYS A 248 -29.06 16.13 34.30
C CYS A 248 -29.23 14.65 33.94
N LEU A 249 -28.90 13.75 34.87
CA LEU A 249 -29.12 12.32 34.69
C LEU A 249 -30.63 12.03 34.65
N ILE A 250 -31.09 11.36 33.59
CA ILE A 250 -32.51 11.04 33.37
C ILE A 250 -32.81 9.55 33.27
N ALA A 251 -31.82 8.70 32.97
CA ALA A 251 -32.00 7.24 32.96
C ALA A 251 -30.68 6.51 33.20
N LYS A 252 -30.77 5.29 33.76
CA LYS A 252 -29.65 4.35 33.89
C LYS A 252 -30.09 2.98 33.44
N GLY A 253 -29.37 2.37 32.51
CA GLY A 253 -29.76 1.08 31.97
C GLY A 253 -28.70 0.46 31.10
N TRP A 254 -29.05 -0.67 30.52
CA TRP A 254 -28.13 -1.45 29.72
C TRP A 254 -28.16 -1.07 28.25
N SER A 255 -26.97 -0.96 27.68
CA SER A 255 -26.75 -0.87 26.25
C SER A 255 -26.21 -2.19 25.71
N ILE A 256 -26.68 -2.60 24.54
CA ILE A 256 -26.02 -3.64 23.74
C ILE A 256 -25.52 -2.97 22.47
N HIS A 257 -24.22 -3.09 22.21
CA HIS A 257 -23.60 -2.45 21.06
C HIS A 257 -22.43 -3.23 20.52
N GLU A 258 -22.08 -2.97 19.27
CA GLU A 258 -20.97 -3.60 18.58
C GLU A 258 -20.12 -2.58 17.82
N ASN A 259 -18.86 -2.94 17.68
CA ASN A 259 -17.91 -2.33 16.76
C ASN A 259 -17.41 -3.43 15.82
N VAL A 260 -17.58 -3.23 14.52
CA VAL A 260 -17.11 -4.14 13.47
C VAL A 260 -16.09 -3.40 12.63
N ASN A 261 -14.87 -3.92 12.62
CA ASN A 261 -13.77 -3.41 11.82
C ASN A 261 -13.55 -4.31 10.60
N PHE A 262 -13.74 -3.74 9.42
CA PHE A 262 -13.62 -4.45 8.14
C PHE A 262 -12.16 -4.52 7.63
N LYS A 263 -11.21 -3.87 8.30
CA LYS A 263 -9.77 -3.95 8.01
C LYS A 263 -9.07 -4.78 9.08
N SER A 264 -8.62 -5.99 8.75
CA SER A 264 -7.89 -6.85 9.69
C SER A 264 -6.44 -6.39 9.89
N GLU A 265 -5.98 -6.43 11.14
CA GLU A 265 -4.59 -6.13 11.53
C GLU A 265 -3.65 -7.35 11.43
N ILE A 266 -4.19 -8.58 11.57
CA ILE A 266 -3.41 -9.83 11.74
C ILE A 266 -2.71 -10.25 10.44
N LYS A 267 -3.36 -10.06 9.26
CA LYS A 267 -2.71 -10.30 7.97
C LYS A 267 -1.62 -9.28 7.62
N SER A 268 -1.60 -8.12 8.28
CA SER A 268 -0.58 -7.12 8.02
C SER A 268 0.81 -7.63 8.43
N HIS A 269 0.93 -8.36 9.55
CA HIS A 269 2.25 -8.75 10.06
C HIS A 269 2.89 -9.91 9.28
N PHE A 270 2.15 -11.00 9.03
CA PHE A 270 2.72 -12.14 8.28
C PHE A 270 3.04 -11.78 6.83
N GLY A 271 2.17 -11.00 6.19
CA GLY A 271 2.41 -10.48 4.84
C GLY A 271 3.64 -9.58 4.79
N LYS A 272 3.80 -8.66 5.74
CA LYS A 272 5.01 -7.82 5.88
C LYS A 272 6.27 -8.66 6.11
N MET A 273 6.20 -9.69 6.96
CA MET A 273 7.35 -10.57 7.23
C MET A 273 7.77 -11.36 6.00
N PHE A 274 6.83 -11.98 5.28
CA PHE A 274 7.11 -12.72 4.06
C PHE A 274 7.64 -11.80 2.96
N TYR A 275 7.05 -10.61 2.82
CA TYR A 275 7.51 -9.59 1.88
C TYR A 275 8.94 -9.13 2.22
N GLY A 276 9.24 -8.88 3.50
CA GLY A 276 10.60 -8.58 3.96
C GLY A 276 11.59 -9.71 3.64
N PHE A 277 11.22 -10.96 3.92
CA PHE A 277 12.02 -12.15 3.61
C PHE A 277 12.31 -12.29 2.10
N LEU A 278 11.31 -12.06 1.26
CA LEU A 278 11.44 -12.10 -0.20
C LEU A 278 12.56 -11.17 -0.69
N PHE A 279 12.59 -9.92 -0.23
CA PHE A 279 13.53 -8.91 -0.71
C PHE A 279 14.89 -8.95 -0.03
N THR A 280 14.97 -9.38 1.23
CA THR A 280 16.22 -9.38 2.00
C THR A 280 16.99 -10.70 1.89
N ILE A 281 16.31 -11.82 1.59
CA ILE A 281 16.93 -13.15 1.55
C ILE A 281 16.69 -13.83 0.21
N LEU A 282 15.43 -14.01 -0.21
CA LEU A 282 15.12 -14.85 -1.37
C LEU A 282 15.66 -14.26 -2.68
N ILE A 283 15.39 -12.99 -2.96
CA ILE A 283 15.88 -12.30 -4.16
C ILE A 283 17.42 -12.29 -4.19
N PRO A 284 18.15 -11.87 -3.14
CA PRO A 284 19.61 -11.96 -3.14
C PRO A 284 20.16 -13.37 -3.42
N LEU A 285 19.58 -14.42 -2.83
CA LEU A 285 19.99 -15.80 -3.09
C LEU A 285 19.74 -16.20 -4.55
N LEU A 286 18.60 -15.80 -5.12
CA LEU A 286 18.28 -16.03 -6.53
C LEU A 286 19.26 -15.31 -7.46
N LEU A 287 19.62 -14.06 -7.16
CA LEU A 287 20.61 -13.30 -7.94
C LEU A 287 22.00 -13.95 -7.89
N ILE A 288 22.43 -14.42 -6.72
CA ILE A 288 23.70 -15.15 -6.56
C ILE A 288 23.67 -16.46 -7.35
N PHE A 289 22.58 -17.23 -7.23
CA PHE A 289 22.39 -18.49 -7.97
C PHE A 289 22.41 -18.24 -9.48
N TRP A 290 21.68 -17.23 -9.94
CA TRP A 290 21.61 -16.87 -11.35
C TRP A 290 22.99 -16.50 -11.87
N SER A 291 23.71 -15.63 -11.16
CA SER A 291 25.06 -15.21 -11.54
C SER A 291 26.00 -16.41 -11.72
N LYS A 292 25.99 -17.35 -10.76
CA LYS A 292 26.81 -18.57 -10.86
C LYS A 292 26.46 -19.42 -12.08
N GLN A 293 25.18 -19.53 -12.43
CA GLN A 293 24.73 -20.34 -13.55
C GLN A 293 25.07 -19.70 -14.91
N THR A 294 25.10 -18.37 -14.99
CA THR A 294 25.35 -17.63 -16.24
C THR A 294 26.79 -17.17 -16.43
N GLU A 295 27.65 -17.32 -15.41
CA GLU A 295 29.07 -16.92 -15.42
C GLU A 295 29.83 -17.38 -16.68
N LYS A 296 29.62 -18.64 -17.10
CA LYS A 296 30.30 -19.23 -18.28
C LYS A 296 29.93 -18.60 -19.63
N TYR A 297 28.84 -17.84 -19.71
CA TYR A 297 28.38 -17.20 -20.95
C TYR A 297 28.89 -15.76 -21.09
N ILE A 298 29.50 -15.20 -20.05
CA ILE A 298 29.99 -13.82 -20.04
C ILE A 298 31.52 -13.82 -20.14
N PHE A 299 32.02 -13.35 -21.28
CA PHE A 299 33.46 -13.34 -21.57
C PHE A 299 34.15 -12.04 -21.20
N LEU A 300 33.39 -10.97 -20.92
CA LEU A 300 33.91 -9.66 -20.56
C LEU A 300 34.62 -9.70 -19.21
N SER A 301 35.82 -9.13 -19.15
CA SER A 301 36.57 -8.93 -17.91
C SER A 301 35.89 -7.87 -17.04
N ILE A 302 36.11 -7.95 -15.73
CA ILE A 302 35.58 -6.96 -14.78
C ILE A 302 36.60 -5.86 -14.60
N PRO A 303 36.18 -4.58 -14.55
CA PRO A 303 37.09 -3.46 -14.26
C PRO A 303 37.91 -3.74 -13.00
N ILE A 304 39.24 -3.82 -13.15
CA ILE A 304 40.15 -4.00 -12.02
C ILE A 304 40.10 -2.70 -11.22
N THR A 305 39.41 -2.74 -10.08
CA THR A 305 39.26 -1.59 -9.21
C THR A 305 39.99 -1.85 -7.91
N ASN A 306 40.64 -0.84 -7.33
CA ASN A 306 41.25 -0.94 -6.01
C ASN A 306 40.20 -1.46 -5.01
N SER A 307 40.57 -2.45 -4.19
CA SER A 307 39.69 -3.06 -3.18
C SER A 307 39.09 -2.01 -2.23
N VAL A 308 39.78 -0.89 -2.02
CA VAL A 308 39.28 0.27 -1.27
C VAL A 308 38.06 0.92 -1.94
N VAL A 309 38.07 1.10 -3.27
CA VAL A 309 36.95 1.71 -4.01
C VAL A 309 35.71 0.82 -3.94
N VAL A 310 35.90 -0.50 -4.10
CA VAL A 310 34.81 -1.49 -3.97
C VAL A 310 34.20 -1.46 -2.57
N LEU A 311 35.05 -1.40 -1.53
CA LEU A 311 34.61 -1.32 -0.14
C LEU A 311 33.82 -0.04 0.13
N LEU A 312 34.34 1.11 -0.34
CA LEU A 312 33.67 2.42 -0.17
C LEU A 312 32.31 2.46 -0.88
N SER A 313 32.21 1.90 -2.09
CA SER A 313 30.93 1.81 -2.83
C SER A 313 29.90 0.98 -2.07
N ASN A 314 30.28 -0.20 -1.58
CA ASN A 314 29.40 -1.07 -0.80
C ASN A 314 28.98 -0.41 0.52
N PHE A 315 29.93 0.22 1.21
CA PHE A 315 29.66 0.93 2.46
C PHE A 315 28.68 2.09 2.25
N PHE A 316 28.88 2.88 1.20
CA PHE A 316 27.97 3.95 0.83
C PHE A 316 26.57 3.43 0.49
N GLY A 317 26.48 2.32 -0.27
CA GLY A 317 25.21 1.66 -0.58
C GLY A 317 24.45 1.19 0.67
N ILE A 318 25.15 0.59 1.63
CA ILE A 318 24.57 0.15 2.91
C ILE A 318 24.05 1.35 3.72
N ILE A 319 24.87 2.39 3.87
CA ILE A 319 24.48 3.63 4.55
C ILE A 319 23.22 4.21 3.91
N LEU A 320 23.19 4.30 2.58
CA LEU A 320 22.07 4.87 1.84
C LEU A 320 20.76 4.11 2.13
N ILE A 321 20.81 2.77 2.13
CA ILE A 321 19.66 1.92 2.49
C ILE A 321 19.24 2.18 3.93
N ILE A 322 20.16 2.10 4.90
CA ILE A 322 19.83 2.21 6.32
C ILE A 322 19.19 3.57 6.63
N PHE A 323 19.81 4.67 6.19
CA PHE A 323 19.26 6.00 6.43
C PHE A 323 17.90 6.18 5.75
N ALA A 324 17.72 5.70 4.52
CA ALA A 324 16.43 5.77 3.83
C ALA A 324 15.34 4.94 4.55
N MET A 325 15.68 3.76 5.09
CA MET A 325 14.73 2.96 5.87
C MET A 325 14.34 3.66 7.18
N LEU A 326 15.32 4.26 7.88
CA LEU A 326 15.06 5.00 9.13
C LEU A 326 14.17 6.22 8.88
N GLU A 327 14.39 6.96 7.79
CA GLU A 327 13.53 8.10 7.46
C GLU A 327 12.10 7.68 7.12
N LEU A 328 11.90 6.58 6.40
CA LEU A 328 10.56 6.05 6.14
C LEU A 328 9.87 5.60 7.42
N TRP A 329 10.60 4.94 8.32
CA TRP A 329 10.04 4.50 9.60
C TRP A 329 9.64 5.70 10.46
N PHE A 330 10.56 6.63 10.73
CA PHE A 330 10.31 7.72 11.68
C PHE A 330 9.44 8.85 11.13
N LYS A 331 9.48 9.12 9.82
CA LYS A 331 8.77 10.27 9.21
C LYS A 331 7.60 9.84 8.32
N GLY A 332 7.65 8.63 7.76
CA GLY A 332 6.62 8.08 6.88
C GLY A 332 5.58 7.21 7.60
N ASP A 333 5.79 6.90 8.89
CA ASP A 333 4.97 5.98 9.70
C ASP A 333 4.74 4.63 8.98
N GLY A 334 5.79 4.08 8.35
CA GLY A 334 5.69 2.83 7.60
C GLY A 334 7.03 2.18 7.30
N LEU A 335 6.95 0.93 6.82
CA LEU A 335 8.11 0.17 6.40
C LEU A 335 8.45 0.47 4.92
N PRO A 336 9.70 0.23 4.50
CA PRO A 336 10.15 0.35 3.11
C PRO A 336 9.60 -0.80 2.25
N MET A 337 8.28 -0.92 2.14
CA MET A 337 7.61 -2.01 1.44
C MET A 337 6.57 -1.42 0.49
N ASN A 338 6.75 -1.58 -0.82
CA ASN A 338 5.82 -1.04 -1.81
C ASN A 338 4.39 -1.63 -1.69
N ALA A 339 4.25 -2.86 -1.17
CA ALA A 339 3.00 -3.54 -0.92
C ALA A 339 2.34 -3.09 0.39
N TYR A 340 3.11 -2.46 1.27
CA TYR A 340 2.67 -1.90 2.56
C TYR A 340 3.23 -0.48 2.70
N PRO A 341 2.87 0.43 1.80
CA PRO A 341 3.59 1.68 1.63
C PRO A 341 3.35 2.62 2.82
N PRO A 342 4.30 3.54 3.11
CA PRO A 342 4.21 4.48 4.22
C PRO A 342 2.98 5.37 4.11
N SER A 343 2.38 5.73 5.25
CA SER A 343 1.13 6.52 5.28
C SER A 343 1.35 7.99 4.94
N LYS A 344 2.56 8.51 5.17
CA LYS A 344 2.96 9.90 4.90
C LYS A 344 4.08 9.96 3.87
N LEU A 345 4.08 11.02 3.06
CA LEU A 345 5.13 11.29 2.09
C LEU A 345 6.39 11.81 2.79
N VAL A 346 7.55 11.18 2.54
CA VAL A 346 8.84 11.58 3.11
C VAL A 346 9.66 12.33 2.07
N VAL A 347 9.96 13.59 2.36
CA VAL A 347 10.64 14.51 1.43
C VAL A 347 11.93 15.11 2.01
N THR A 348 12.38 14.61 3.16
CA THR A 348 13.54 15.17 3.89
C THR A 348 14.73 14.22 3.84
N GLY A 349 15.89 14.69 4.31
CA GLY A 349 17.15 13.91 4.38
C GLY A 349 17.57 13.30 3.05
N VAL A 350 17.69 11.97 3.00
CA VAL A 350 18.17 11.26 1.79
C VAL A 350 17.14 11.35 0.67
N TYR A 351 15.84 11.38 1.00
CA TYR A 351 14.74 11.57 0.05
C TYR A 351 14.64 13.00 -0.51
N LYS A 352 15.43 13.95 0.01
CA LYS A 352 15.64 15.25 -0.64
C LYS A 352 16.59 15.16 -1.82
N ILE A 353 17.55 14.22 -1.78
CA ILE A 353 18.59 14.09 -2.79
C ILE A 353 18.16 13.11 -3.89
N PHE A 354 17.67 11.94 -3.47
CA PHE A 354 17.28 10.84 -4.37
C PHE A 354 15.82 10.46 -4.17
N SER A 355 15.11 10.13 -5.26
CA SER A 355 13.71 9.69 -5.17
C SER A 355 13.59 8.26 -4.63
N HIS A 356 14.55 7.40 -4.97
CA HIS A 356 14.54 5.97 -4.59
C HIS A 356 15.91 5.52 -4.03
N PRO A 357 16.37 6.09 -2.89
CA PRO A 357 17.70 5.81 -2.33
C PRO A 357 17.94 4.34 -1.97
N ILE A 358 16.90 3.59 -1.56
CA ILE A 358 17.03 2.16 -1.25
C ILE A 358 17.43 1.35 -2.50
N TYR A 359 16.83 1.64 -3.65
CA TYR A 359 17.13 0.93 -4.90
C TYR A 359 18.48 1.31 -5.49
N ILE A 360 18.88 2.57 -5.33
CA ILE A 360 20.23 3.04 -5.66
C ILE A 360 21.25 2.29 -4.80
N GLY A 361 21.06 2.25 -3.48
CA GLY A 361 21.95 1.56 -2.57
C GLY A 361 22.03 0.05 -2.84
N SER A 362 20.88 -0.59 -3.14
CA SER A 362 20.82 -2.00 -3.52
C SER A 362 21.61 -2.29 -4.80
N SER A 363 21.50 -1.41 -5.81
CA SER A 363 22.25 -1.55 -7.05
C SER A 363 23.76 -1.38 -6.80
N LEU A 364 24.17 -0.38 -6.02
CA LEU A 364 25.59 -0.16 -5.66
C LEU A 364 26.19 -1.37 -4.94
N ILE A 365 25.47 -1.98 -3.99
CA ILE A 365 25.91 -3.20 -3.31
C ILE A 365 26.02 -4.36 -4.29
N CYS A 366 25.05 -4.52 -5.20
CA CYS A 366 25.07 -5.61 -6.17
C CYS A 366 26.27 -5.52 -7.12
N PHE A 367 26.55 -4.33 -7.66
CA PHE A 367 27.73 -4.07 -8.48
C PHE A 367 29.03 -4.25 -7.68
N GLY A 368 29.12 -3.69 -6.47
CA GLY A 368 30.33 -3.77 -5.65
C GLY A 368 30.63 -5.18 -5.17
N LEU A 369 29.63 -5.97 -4.78
CA LEU A 369 29.83 -7.40 -4.48
C LEU A 369 30.25 -8.20 -5.72
N SER A 370 29.67 -7.90 -6.88
CA SER A 370 30.07 -8.55 -8.14
C SER A 370 31.53 -8.26 -8.49
N MET A 371 32.00 -7.03 -8.27
CA MET A 371 33.41 -6.67 -8.41
C MET A 371 34.29 -7.38 -7.37
N TYR A 372 33.87 -7.41 -6.11
CA TYR A 372 34.62 -8.03 -5.02
C TYR A 372 34.84 -9.54 -5.23
N TYR A 373 33.82 -10.25 -5.70
CA TYR A 373 33.89 -11.68 -6.00
C TYR A 373 34.38 -11.99 -7.42
N GLU A 374 34.78 -10.97 -8.18
CA GLU A 374 35.20 -11.10 -9.57
C GLU A 374 34.20 -11.90 -10.43
N SER A 375 32.90 -11.72 -10.22
CA SER A 375 31.84 -12.38 -11.00
C SER A 375 31.48 -11.55 -12.24
N LYS A 376 31.82 -12.07 -13.42
CA LYS A 376 31.58 -11.41 -14.72
C LYS A 376 30.10 -11.31 -14.99
N SER A 377 29.37 -12.40 -14.71
CA SER A 377 27.92 -12.39 -14.84
C SER A 377 27.25 -11.48 -13.81
N GLY A 378 27.78 -11.42 -12.59
CA GLY A 378 27.24 -10.54 -11.55
C GLY A 378 27.28 -9.09 -11.99
N PHE A 379 28.43 -8.67 -12.52
CA PHE A 379 28.69 -7.30 -12.91
C PHE A 379 28.04 -6.90 -14.24
N TRP A 380 28.21 -7.70 -15.30
CA TRP A 380 27.76 -7.34 -16.65
C TRP A 380 26.31 -7.70 -16.97
N PHE A 381 25.70 -8.61 -16.20
CA PHE A 381 24.38 -9.12 -16.52
C PHE A 381 23.37 -8.98 -15.38
N VAL A 382 23.66 -9.56 -14.21
CA VAL A 382 22.70 -9.61 -13.09
C VAL A 382 22.46 -8.24 -12.46
N SER A 383 23.52 -7.47 -12.17
CA SER A 383 23.39 -6.14 -11.55
C SER A 383 22.65 -5.14 -12.46
N PRO A 384 22.96 -5.02 -13.78
CA PRO A 384 22.18 -4.18 -14.69
C PRO A 384 20.70 -4.58 -14.76
N LEU A 385 20.41 -5.89 -14.84
CA LEU A 385 19.04 -6.38 -14.90
C LEU A 385 18.26 -6.08 -13.60
N LEU A 386 18.90 -6.20 -12.45
CA LEU A 386 18.32 -5.80 -11.16
C LEU A 386 17.98 -4.30 -11.15
N THR A 387 18.92 -3.45 -11.59
CA THR A 387 18.68 -2.00 -11.68
C THR A 387 17.54 -1.67 -12.64
N LEU A 388 17.46 -2.33 -13.81
CA LEU A 388 16.34 -2.17 -14.74
C LEU A 388 15.01 -2.65 -14.13
N SER A 389 15.04 -3.70 -13.32
CA SER A 389 13.84 -4.19 -12.61
C SER A 389 13.34 -3.16 -11.58
N TRP A 390 14.26 -2.49 -10.86
CA TRP A 390 13.91 -1.37 -9.98
C TRP A 390 13.32 -0.19 -10.74
N ILE A 391 13.91 0.19 -11.88
CA ILE A 391 13.38 1.25 -12.73
C ILE A 391 11.97 0.89 -13.22
N SER A 392 11.76 -0.35 -13.66
CA SER A 392 10.45 -0.83 -14.10
C SER A 392 9.41 -0.79 -12.98
N LEU A 393 9.80 -1.18 -11.76
CA LEU A 393 8.92 -1.16 -10.59
C LEU A 393 8.53 0.27 -10.20
N VAL A 394 9.49 1.19 -10.21
CA VAL A 394 9.29 2.60 -9.87
C VAL A 394 8.35 3.28 -10.87
N TYR A 395 8.66 3.19 -12.17
CA TYR A 395 7.87 3.88 -13.20
C TYR A 395 6.56 3.17 -13.52
N GLY A 396 6.51 1.84 -13.38
CA GLY A 396 5.31 1.04 -13.69
C GLY A 396 4.31 0.93 -12.54
N TYR A 397 4.74 1.14 -11.30
CA TYR A 397 3.88 0.94 -10.13
C TYR A 397 4.02 2.06 -9.09
N GLU A 398 5.21 2.27 -8.50
CA GLU A 398 5.33 3.16 -7.32
C GLU A 398 4.97 4.62 -7.60
N ASN A 399 5.40 5.16 -8.75
CA ASN A 399 5.11 6.54 -9.09
C ASN A 399 3.60 6.78 -9.31
N GLU A 400 2.90 5.80 -9.87
CA GLU A 400 1.45 5.89 -10.06
C GLU A 400 0.70 5.75 -8.71
N ASP A 401 1.14 4.85 -7.83
CA ASP A 401 0.61 4.74 -6.45
C ASP A 401 0.79 6.05 -5.67
N LEU A 402 2.00 6.62 -5.71
CA LEU A 402 2.30 7.88 -5.01
C LEU A 402 1.46 9.05 -5.52
N LYS A 403 1.24 9.16 -6.85
CA LYS A 403 0.35 10.17 -7.44
C LYS A 403 -1.10 10.00 -6.96
N GLN A 404 -1.61 8.77 -6.95
CA GLN A 404 -2.99 8.48 -6.52
C GLN A 404 -3.21 8.83 -5.05
N ARG A 405 -2.24 8.51 -4.18
CA ARG A 405 -2.36 8.68 -2.74
C ARG A 405 -2.08 10.10 -2.26
N PHE A 406 -1.15 10.81 -2.89
CA PHE A 406 -0.69 12.13 -2.44
C PHE A 406 -1.00 13.25 -3.44
N ASN A 407 -2.09 13.12 -4.20
CA ASN A 407 -2.51 13.93 -5.36
C ASN A 407 -2.37 15.48 -5.25
N LYS A 408 -2.25 16.06 -4.05
CA LYS A 408 -1.98 17.50 -3.81
C LYS A 408 -0.56 17.83 -3.33
N GLU A 409 0.18 16.87 -2.79
CA GLU A 409 1.55 17.02 -2.24
C GLU A 409 2.63 16.44 -3.17
N TYR A 410 2.25 15.64 -4.17
CA TYR A 410 3.15 15.01 -5.15
C TYR A 410 3.63 16.01 -6.22
N THR A 411 4.18 17.14 -5.78
CA THR A 411 4.95 18.08 -6.61
C THR A 411 6.39 18.21 -6.10
N TRP A 412 6.78 17.34 -5.16
CA TRP A 412 8.11 17.37 -4.57
C TRP A 412 9.19 17.01 -5.59
N LYS A 413 10.23 17.85 -5.66
CA LYS A 413 11.36 17.68 -6.56
C LYS A 413 12.60 17.36 -5.74
N THR A 414 13.27 16.28 -6.11
CA THR A 414 14.59 15.93 -5.58
C THR A 414 15.68 16.81 -6.17
N LEU A 415 16.81 16.91 -5.47
CA LEU A 415 17.97 17.66 -5.93
C LEU A 415 18.47 17.15 -7.29
N LEU A 416 18.46 15.83 -7.48
CA LEU A 416 18.80 15.18 -8.73
C LEU A 416 17.50 14.77 -9.43
N ASN A 417 17.10 15.54 -10.43
CA ASN A 417 15.90 15.26 -11.21
C ASN A 417 16.03 15.84 -12.63
N ILE A 418 15.27 15.28 -13.57
CA ILE A 418 15.12 15.86 -14.89
C ILE A 418 14.14 17.04 -14.77
N PRO A 419 14.55 18.29 -15.09
CA PRO A 419 13.69 19.45 -14.93
C PRO A 419 12.42 19.38 -15.77
N GLU A 420 11.39 20.11 -15.36
CA GLU A 420 10.15 20.26 -16.14
C GLU A 420 10.38 21.00 -17.46
N ASN A 421 9.54 20.70 -18.45
CA ASN A 421 9.59 21.34 -19.75
C ASN A 421 8.91 22.72 -19.72
N VAL A 422 9.50 23.67 -18.98
CA VAL A 422 8.98 25.04 -18.79
C VAL A 422 10.05 26.09 -19.08
N LYS A 423 9.62 27.22 -19.67
CA LYS A 423 10.48 28.37 -20.00
C LYS A 423 10.68 29.31 -18.80
N ILE A 424 11.06 28.74 -17.67
CA ILE A 424 11.38 29.47 -16.44
C ILE A 424 12.88 29.37 -16.18
N LYS A 425 13.47 30.36 -15.50
CA LYS A 425 14.87 30.33 -15.09
C LYS A 425 15.19 29.05 -14.32
N TYR A 426 16.34 28.45 -14.61
CA TYR A 426 16.81 27.25 -13.91
C TYR A 426 17.20 27.55 -12.45
N GLU A 427 17.15 26.51 -11.62
CA GLU A 427 17.66 26.51 -10.25
C GLU A 427 19.05 25.84 -10.22
N TYR A 428 19.89 26.16 -9.23
CA TYR A 428 21.22 25.55 -9.12
C TYR A 428 21.19 24.02 -9.09
N ALA A 429 20.13 23.42 -8.52
CA ALA A 429 19.91 21.98 -8.53
C ALA A 429 19.76 21.40 -9.96
N ASP A 430 19.15 22.15 -10.88
CA ASP A 430 18.95 21.73 -12.27
C ASP A 430 20.32 21.60 -12.99
N ILE A 431 21.28 22.49 -12.69
CA ILE A 431 22.64 22.43 -13.24
C ILE A 431 23.45 21.29 -12.62
N ILE A 432 23.38 21.10 -11.30
CA ILE A 432 24.02 19.97 -10.62
C ILE A 432 23.52 18.65 -11.23
N SER A 433 22.24 18.58 -11.59
CA SER A 433 21.66 17.42 -12.27
C SER A 433 22.32 17.11 -13.62
N ILE A 434 22.79 18.11 -14.40
CA ILE A 434 23.57 17.85 -15.63
C ILE A 434 24.87 17.12 -15.31
N TYR A 435 25.65 17.65 -14.36
CA TYR A 435 26.93 17.05 -14.00
C TYR A 435 26.76 15.62 -13.46
N CYS A 436 25.74 15.40 -12.64
CA CYS A 436 25.49 14.09 -12.02
C CYS A 436 24.79 13.08 -12.95
N LEU A 437 23.90 13.50 -13.85
CA LEU A 437 23.11 12.60 -14.70
C LEU A 437 23.71 12.40 -16.08
N VAL A 438 24.55 13.33 -16.58
CA VAL A 438 25.15 13.24 -17.91
C VAL A 438 26.66 13.03 -17.81
N PHE A 439 27.39 13.98 -17.23
CA PHE A 439 28.86 13.95 -17.29
C PHE A 439 29.46 12.83 -16.44
N LEU A 440 28.96 12.59 -15.23
CA LEU A 440 29.45 11.52 -14.38
C LEU A 440 29.19 10.12 -15.00
N PRO A 441 27.97 9.76 -15.45
CA PRO A 441 27.75 8.49 -16.13
C PRO A 441 28.57 8.35 -17.40
N TRP A 442 28.68 9.41 -18.20
CA TRP A 442 29.48 9.38 -19.42
C TRP A 442 30.96 9.09 -19.12
N LEU A 443 31.54 9.76 -18.11
CA LEU A 443 32.91 9.49 -17.67
C LEU A 443 33.09 8.04 -17.20
N ILE A 444 32.14 7.50 -16.42
CA ILE A 444 32.17 6.10 -15.97
C ILE A 444 32.16 5.15 -17.17
N PHE A 445 31.29 5.38 -18.15
CA PHE A 445 31.22 4.52 -19.34
C PHE A 445 32.44 4.66 -20.24
N TYR A 446 33.01 5.87 -20.34
CA TYR A 446 34.25 6.12 -21.05
C TYR A 446 35.40 5.27 -20.47
N GLU A 447 35.60 5.31 -19.15
CA GLU A 447 36.59 4.50 -18.44
C GLU A 447 36.35 3.00 -18.62
N ILE A 448 35.08 2.58 -18.62
CA ILE A 448 34.70 1.18 -18.89
C ILE A 448 35.13 0.75 -20.30
N LEU A 449 34.90 1.58 -21.31
CA LEU A 449 35.26 1.24 -22.69
C LEU A 449 36.77 1.16 -22.89
N LEU A 450 37.53 2.09 -22.29
CA LEU A 450 38.99 2.01 -22.23
C LEU A 450 39.46 0.71 -21.58
N PHE A 451 38.80 0.30 -20.49
CA PHE A 451 39.14 -0.91 -19.76
C PHE A 451 38.88 -2.20 -20.58
N ILE A 452 37.72 -2.30 -21.25
CA ILE A 452 37.33 -3.50 -22.00
C ILE A 452 38.28 -3.78 -23.18
N ARG A 453 38.89 -2.71 -23.73
CA ARG A 453 39.75 -2.70 -24.92
C ARG A 453 39.02 -3.20 -26.18
N PRO A 454 39.39 -2.69 -27.36
CA PRO A 454 38.78 -3.18 -28.59
C PRO A 454 39.14 -4.65 -28.87
N PRO A 455 38.24 -5.39 -29.52
CA PRO A 455 38.48 -6.78 -29.86
C PRO A 455 39.65 -6.93 -30.85
N SER A 456 40.25 -8.13 -30.89
CA SER A 456 41.36 -8.44 -31.79
C SER A 456 41.02 -8.34 -33.28
N TYR A 457 39.74 -8.45 -33.63
CA TYR A 457 39.21 -8.30 -34.99
C TYR A 457 38.75 -6.87 -35.31
N SER A 458 39.25 -5.87 -34.57
CA SER A 458 38.89 -4.47 -34.80
C SER A 458 39.37 -3.97 -36.17
N VAL A 459 38.52 -3.15 -36.80
CA VAL A 459 38.72 -2.56 -38.12
C VAL A 459 39.11 -1.10 -37.94
N SER A 460 40.25 -0.72 -38.51
CA SER A 460 40.67 0.67 -38.50
C SER A 460 39.75 1.52 -39.37
N THR A 461 39.39 2.69 -38.87
CA THR A 461 38.57 3.68 -39.56
C THR A 461 39.36 4.61 -40.50
N TYR A 462 40.70 4.50 -40.53
CA TYR A 462 41.51 5.30 -41.45
C TYR A 462 41.33 4.86 -42.89
N PHE A 463 41.31 5.85 -43.78
CA PHE A 463 41.50 5.65 -45.20
C PHE A 463 42.99 5.58 -45.55
N GLU A 464 43.34 4.89 -46.65
CA GLU A 464 44.74 4.69 -47.04
C GLU A 464 45.54 5.99 -47.21
N PHE A 465 44.91 7.05 -47.71
CA PHE A 465 45.57 8.34 -47.91
C PHE A 465 45.87 9.08 -46.59
N GLU A 466 45.09 8.82 -45.53
CA GLU A 466 45.25 9.51 -44.25
C GLU A 466 46.53 9.09 -43.54
N HIS A 467 47.04 7.87 -43.80
CA HIS A 467 48.33 7.42 -43.25
C HIS A 467 49.51 8.30 -43.64
N ASN A 468 49.42 9.02 -44.77
CA ASN A 468 50.49 9.90 -45.25
C ASN A 468 50.40 11.33 -44.71
N ILE A 469 49.29 11.69 -44.04
CA ILE A 469 49.16 13.01 -43.41
C ILE A 469 49.95 12.97 -42.08
N PRO A 470 50.86 13.93 -41.82
CA PRO A 470 51.60 14.02 -40.57
C PRO A 470 50.76 14.72 -39.49
N VAL A 471 50.91 14.28 -38.24
CA VAL A 471 50.22 14.88 -37.08
C VAL A 471 50.48 16.39 -37.00
N ILE A 472 49.42 17.18 -37.10
CA ILE A 472 49.49 18.65 -37.09
C ILE A 472 49.38 19.20 -35.65
N GLU A 473 50.51 19.36 -34.95
CA GLU A 473 50.54 19.70 -33.51
C GLU A 473 49.76 20.96 -33.10
N TRP A 474 49.67 22.00 -33.94
CA TRP A 474 49.02 23.26 -33.53
C TRP A 474 47.50 23.15 -33.41
N THR A 475 46.86 22.16 -34.05
CA THR A 475 45.40 22.00 -33.95
C THR A 475 44.98 21.55 -32.56
N GLU A 476 45.90 20.99 -31.77
CA GLU A 476 45.71 20.66 -30.36
C GLU A 476 45.12 21.83 -29.57
N PHE A 477 45.53 23.05 -29.90
CA PHE A 477 44.97 24.27 -29.32
C PHE A 477 43.44 24.26 -29.37
N PHE A 478 42.83 23.94 -30.53
CA PHE A 478 41.37 23.92 -30.70
C PHE A 478 40.72 22.77 -29.94
N TYR A 479 41.39 21.62 -29.85
CA TYR A 479 40.88 20.45 -29.15
C TYR A 479 40.89 20.64 -27.63
N VAL A 480 41.93 21.26 -27.08
CA VAL A 480 42.00 21.59 -25.65
C VAL A 480 40.87 22.53 -25.22
N PHE A 481 40.38 23.43 -26.10
CA PHE A 481 39.22 24.26 -25.77
C PHE A 481 37.91 23.49 -25.62
N THR A 482 37.80 22.28 -26.16
CA THR A 482 36.57 21.47 -26.00
C THR A 482 36.33 21.10 -24.54
N TYR A 483 37.39 20.91 -23.75
CA TYR A 483 37.32 20.59 -22.32
C TYR A 483 36.58 21.66 -21.51
N PRO A 484 37.08 22.91 -21.41
CA PRO A 484 36.37 23.96 -20.70
C PRO A 484 35.03 24.27 -21.37
N TYR A 485 34.93 24.16 -22.70
CA TYR A 485 33.66 24.38 -23.39
C TYR A 485 32.57 23.43 -22.89
N VAL A 486 32.80 22.12 -22.91
CA VAL A 486 31.80 21.12 -22.46
C VAL A 486 31.51 21.28 -20.96
N VAL A 487 32.53 21.49 -20.14
CA VAL A 487 32.37 21.64 -18.69
C VAL A 487 31.59 22.89 -18.32
N PHE A 488 31.78 24.01 -19.01
CA PHE A 488 31.13 25.29 -18.69
C PHE A 488 29.85 25.56 -19.48
N LEU A 489 29.57 24.83 -20.57
CA LEU A 489 28.35 24.97 -21.36
C LEU A 489 27.05 24.91 -20.53
N PRO A 490 26.90 24.03 -19.51
CA PRO A 490 25.74 24.03 -18.64
C PRO A 490 25.49 25.37 -17.93
N LEU A 491 26.54 26.12 -17.61
CA LEU A 491 26.43 27.39 -16.88
C LEU A 491 25.87 28.55 -17.74
N ILE A 492 25.82 28.36 -19.06
CA ILE A 492 25.33 29.35 -20.02
C ILE A 492 23.82 29.17 -20.28
N LEU A 493 23.28 27.99 -19.95
CA LEU A 493 21.84 27.69 -20.11
C LEU A 493 21.02 28.67 -19.27
N GLN A 494 19.86 29.11 -19.76
CA GLN A 494 19.07 30.15 -19.10
C GLN A 494 17.75 29.63 -18.53
N THR A 495 17.25 28.51 -19.07
CA THR A 495 15.90 28.01 -18.75
C THR A 495 15.91 26.53 -18.38
N LYS A 496 14.93 26.11 -17.57
CA LYS A 496 14.71 24.69 -17.22
C LYS A 496 14.47 23.82 -18.45
N GLN A 497 13.76 24.36 -19.45
CA GLN A 497 13.59 23.68 -20.75
C GLN A 497 14.93 23.37 -21.42
N GLN A 498 15.86 24.33 -21.46
CA GLN A 498 17.20 24.11 -22.05
C GLN A 498 18.00 23.07 -21.26
N VAL A 499 17.97 23.13 -19.93
CA VAL A 499 18.62 22.12 -19.06
C VAL A 499 18.03 20.74 -19.29
N ARG A 500 16.69 20.63 -19.38
CA ARG A 500 16.00 19.38 -19.68
C ARG A 500 16.43 18.80 -21.02
N CYS A 501 16.43 19.61 -22.09
CA CYS A 501 16.89 19.17 -23.41
C CYS A 501 18.34 18.68 -23.34
N PHE A 502 19.23 19.44 -22.69
CA PHE A 502 20.62 19.02 -22.52
C PHE A 502 20.75 17.65 -21.83
N ILE A 503 19.99 17.41 -20.76
CA ILE A 503 20.01 16.12 -20.06
C ILE A 503 19.49 15.01 -20.96
N ILE A 504 18.35 15.20 -21.61
CA ILE A 504 17.75 14.17 -22.48
C ILE A 504 18.65 13.86 -23.67
N ASP A 505 19.13 14.90 -24.37
CA ASP A 505 20.00 14.76 -25.53
C ASP A 505 21.33 14.11 -25.12
N GLY A 506 21.89 14.52 -23.98
CA GLY A 506 23.11 13.93 -23.42
C GLY A 506 22.94 12.45 -23.09
N LEU A 507 21.84 12.08 -22.41
CA LEU A 507 21.53 10.68 -22.10
C LEU A 507 21.28 9.85 -23.36
N MET A 508 20.57 10.38 -24.36
CA MET A 508 20.31 9.71 -25.64
C MET A 508 21.60 9.51 -26.43
N ASN A 509 22.41 10.56 -26.58
CA ASN A 509 23.70 10.49 -27.27
C ASN A 509 24.66 9.52 -26.58
N MET A 510 24.72 9.56 -25.25
CA MET A 510 25.50 8.62 -24.47
C MET A 510 25.02 7.18 -24.71
N SER A 511 23.72 6.91 -24.59
CA SER A 511 23.15 5.58 -24.77
C SER A 511 23.40 5.01 -26.16
N ILE A 512 23.16 5.81 -27.21
CA ILE A 512 23.37 5.40 -28.61
C ILE A 512 24.86 5.28 -28.89
N GLY A 513 25.66 6.29 -28.53
CA GLY A 513 27.10 6.33 -28.81
C GLY A 513 27.86 5.18 -28.17
N ILE A 514 27.65 4.94 -26.87
CA ILE A 514 28.27 3.83 -26.16
C ILE A 514 27.81 2.49 -26.73
N TYR A 515 26.51 2.33 -27.00
CA TYR A 515 26.00 1.09 -27.60
C TYR A 515 26.65 0.79 -28.96
N LEU A 516 26.78 1.81 -29.81
CA LEU A 516 27.47 1.67 -31.10
C LEU A 516 28.96 1.35 -30.90
N GLN A 517 29.65 1.99 -29.97
CA GLN A 517 31.05 1.69 -29.64
C GLN A 517 31.24 0.26 -29.10
N PHE A 518 30.25 -0.29 -28.38
CA PHE A 518 30.28 -1.65 -27.88
C PHE A 518 30.08 -2.71 -28.97
N ILE A 519 29.25 -2.42 -29.98
CA ILE A 519 28.86 -3.41 -30.99
C ILE A 519 29.72 -3.32 -32.24
N LEU A 520 30.06 -2.11 -32.67
CA LEU A 520 30.83 -1.90 -33.89
C LEU A 520 32.32 -2.09 -33.58
N PRO A 521 33.03 -2.96 -34.31
CA PRO A 521 34.43 -3.24 -34.05
C PRO A 521 35.35 -2.16 -34.65
N PHE A 522 34.94 -0.89 -34.62
CA PHE A 522 35.69 0.20 -35.24
C PHE A 522 36.66 0.84 -34.27
N VAL A 523 37.89 1.05 -34.72
CA VAL A 523 38.96 1.70 -33.96
C VAL A 523 39.65 2.75 -34.80
N ALA A 524 40.23 3.74 -34.13
CA ALA A 524 41.10 4.73 -34.73
C ALA A 524 42.42 4.72 -33.93
N PRO A 525 43.44 3.96 -34.37
CA PRO A 525 44.70 3.90 -33.64
C PRO A 525 45.43 5.26 -33.67
N PRO A 526 46.01 5.74 -32.56
CA PRO A 526 46.75 6.99 -32.58
C PRO A 526 48.01 6.88 -33.44
N LYS A 527 48.20 7.83 -34.38
CA LYS A 527 49.41 7.92 -35.19
C LYS A 527 50.64 8.21 -34.32
N GLN A 528 51.73 7.50 -34.58
CA GLN A 528 53.02 7.77 -33.94
C GLN A 528 53.67 9.02 -34.54
N PHE A 529 54.19 9.91 -33.69
CA PHE A 529 54.96 11.08 -34.09
C PHE A 529 55.93 11.47 -32.95
N ILE A 530 56.91 12.31 -33.27
CA ILE A 530 57.85 12.89 -32.28
C ILE A 530 57.44 14.36 -32.09
N PRO A 531 57.16 14.81 -30.86
CA PRO A 531 56.68 16.15 -30.61
C PRO A 531 57.79 17.17 -30.87
N LYS A 532 57.46 18.26 -31.56
CA LYS A 532 58.38 19.39 -31.85
C LYS A 532 57.99 20.66 -31.11
N THR A 533 56.77 20.72 -30.58
CA THR A 533 56.20 21.88 -29.88
C THR A 533 55.59 21.47 -28.55
N ILE A 534 55.35 22.45 -27.67
CA ILE A 534 54.66 22.25 -26.39
C ILE A 534 53.27 21.62 -26.59
N LEU A 535 52.58 21.99 -27.68
CA LEU A 535 51.29 21.40 -28.04
C LEU A 535 51.42 19.92 -28.43
N GLY A 536 52.50 19.55 -29.12
CA GLY A 536 52.81 18.15 -29.40
C GLY A 536 53.09 17.33 -28.13
N GLU A 537 53.78 17.91 -27.14
CA GLU A 537 54.01 17.28 -25.84
C GLU A 537 52.69 17.10 -25.06
N MET A 538 51.83 18.12 -25.08
CA MET A 538 50.50 18.07 -24.47
C MET A 538 49.63 16.98 -25.09
N LEU A 539 49.59 16.89 -26.43
CA LEU A 539 48.88 15.84 -27.16
C LEU A 539 49.37 14.43 -26.80
N LEU A 540 50.68 14.23 -26.60
CA LEU A 540 51.21 12.93 -26.16
C LEU A 540 50.86 12.61 -24.71
N TYR A 541 50.83 13.61 -23.84
CA TYR A 541 50.41 13.45 -22.45
C TYR A 541 48.93 13.05 -22.36
N GLU A 542 48.04 13.73 -23.09
CA GLU A 542 46.62 13.40 -23.18
C GLU A 542 46.38 11.97 -23.67
N ARG A 543 47.05 11.59 -24.77
CA ARG A 543 46.98 10.23 -25.34
C ARG A 543 47.42 9.12 -24.38
N SER A 544 48.14 9.45 -23.31
CA SER A 544 48.50 8.44 -22.29
C SER A 544 47.30 7.94 -21.48
N PHE A 545 46.18 8.66 -21.51
CA PHE A 545 44.91 8.31 -20.86
C PHE A 545 43.87 7.75 -21.84
N ASP A 546 44.20 7.67 -23.13
CA ASP A 546 43.28 7.24 -24.20
C ASP A 546 43.58 5.83 -24.73
N GLY A 547 42.69 5.33 -25.59
CA GLY A 547 42.83 4.06 -26.29
C GLY A 547 42.38 4.12 -27.75
N PRO A 548 42.72 3.10 -28.56
CA PRO A 548 42.35 3.06 -29.98
C PRO A 548 40.83 2.99 -30.23
N GLY A 549 40.02 2.62 -29.23
CA GLY A 549 38.55 2.58 -29.35
C GLY A 549 37.83 3.76 -28.68
N CYS A 550 38.53 4.55 -27.87
CA CYS A 550 37.98 5.65 -27.08
C CYS A 550 39.08 6.68 -26.83
N ALA A 551 38.86 7.92 -27.25
CA ALA A 551 39.77 9.02 -27.01
C ALA A 551 38.96 10.24 -26.54
N PHE A 552 39.51 10.99 -25.60
CA PHE A 552 38.82 12.05 -24.88
C PHE A 552 39.54 13.36 -25.12
N PRO A 553 38.99 14.33 -25.88
CA PRO A 553 38.16 14.22 -27.08
C PRO A 553 38.85 13.49 -28.24
N SER A 554 38.06 12.76 -29.02
CA SER A 554 38.51 11.83 -30.06
C SER A 554 39.00 12.52 -31.32
N PHE A 555 40.23 13.06 -31.32
CA PHE A 555 40.80 13.57 -32.57
C PHE A 555 42.22 13.10 -32.74
N HIS A 556 42.35 12.02 -33.50
CA HIS A 556 43.58 11.64 -34.15
C HIS A 556 43.89 12.70 -35.18
N VAL A 557 44.48 13.80 -34.72
CA VAL A 557 44.90 14.87 -35.59
C VAL A 557 45.75 14.23 -36.68
N SER A 558 45.13 14.20 -37.86
CA SER A 558 45.72 13.74 -39.11
C SER A 558 47.12 14.28 -39.22
#